data_AF-A0A535IKB6-F1
#
_entry.id   AF-A0A535IKB6-F1
#
_cell.length_a   1.000
_cell.length_b   1.000
_cell.length_c   1.000
_cell.angle_alpha   90.00
_cell.angle_beta   90.00
_cell.angle_gamma   90.00
#
_symmetry.space_group_name_H-M   'P 1'
#
loop_
_entity.id
_entity.type
_entity.pdbx_description
1 polymer ?
#
loop_
_entity_poly.entity_id
_entity_poly.type
_entity_poly.pdbx_seq_one_letter_code
_entity_poly.pdbx_strand_id
1 'polypeptide(L)'
;GISYVSIAKARASIARETDDKDFDIIHAEAAATWDQALSRIRIEGGTEEQKKLFYTLFTRLICMPSDLGVDDENPWWVSGVRHFTDFYALWDSVRNANSLITLFDPDLEVAILNCLLDIADHTGWLLDAWIAGHSAMIQGGSSADVLLCEAALKGLQGINYEKALLQMRKNNEVESPDPWLYGRYLREYRTLGYLPVGIRNCVSRHLEYTYQDWCIGRLAEYLGQEDVAQEYFESSKKVWNLWREDIACFAPKNADGQWVDPFDPTKFYAPLVHEDPYFYEATGRQWEYNVQHDLAGLIARHGGNEAFVRHLDEFFDQGQYRSKETMLHVPYLYIYAGRPDKTAERVRESLKRYFHPTRDGLYDNEDMGCQSAWYMCSTMGIYPMMGQDLYLLSAPIFQRTEIALGKSGKSLVIEAPQADPENPYVIAATLNGEPLHRAWIRHREIADGAVIRFELGSEPGDWGTRELPPSPMSKEC
;
A
#
# COMPACT_ATOMS: atom_id res chain seq x y z
N GLY A 1 26.56 -1.15 22.19
CA GLY A 1 26.74 -0.63 20.84
C GLY A 1 26.88 -1.79 19.89
N ILE A 2 26.25 -1.66 18.74
CA ILE A 2 26.38 -2.55 17.59
C ILE A 2 26.99 -1.73 16.44
N SER A 3 27.61 -2.39 15.47
CA SER A 3 27.99 -1.76 14.21
C SER A 3 28.15 -2.82 13.14
N TYR A 4 27.67 -2.55 11.93
CA TYR A 4 27.87 -3.37 10.74
C TYR A 4 29.25 -3.13 10.10
N VAL A 5 29.91 -2.02 10.45
CA VAL A 5 31.15 -1.58 9.82
C VAL A 5 32.38 -2.07 10.58
N SER A 6 32.46 -1.86 11.91
CA SER A 6 33.66 -2.25 12.67
C SER A 6 33.47 -2.30 14.18
N ILE A 7 34.36 -3.02 14.86
CA ILE A 7 34.46 -3.03 16.33
C ILE A 7 34.73 -1.61 16.88
N ALA A 8 35.52 -0.80 16.17
CA ALA A 8 35.82 0.56 16.60
C ALA A 8 34.56 1.44 16.61
N LYS A 9 33.73 1.36 15.57
CA LYS A 9 32.43 2.04 15.53
C LYS A 9 31.47 1.52 16.61
N ALA A 10 31.40 0.21 16.84
CA ALA A 10 30.56 -0.34 17.90
C ALA A 10 30.92 0.20 19.30
N ARG A 11 32.22 0.41 19.58
CA ARG A 11 32.69 1.05 20.82
C ARG A 11 32.36 2.55 20.86
N ALA A 12 32.50 3.25 19.73
CA ALA A 12 32.15 4.66 19.63
C ALA A 12 30.64 4.91 19.81
N SER A 13 29.78 4.03 19.30
CA SER A 13 28.32 4.05 19.53
C SER A 13 27.99 3.97 21.02
N ILE A 14 28.64 3.07 21.78
CA ILE A 14 28.46 3.01 23.25
C ILE A 14 28.79 4.36 23.88
N ALA A 15 30.01 4.87 23.61
CA ALA A 15 30.45 6.12 24.21
C ALA A 15 29.51 7.30 23.89
N ARG A 16 29.02 7.38 22.65
CA ARG A 16 28.13 8.44 22.17
C ARG A 16 26.71 8.34 22.74
N GLU A 17 26.14 7.14 22.80
CA GLU A 17 24.73 6.94 23.18
C GLU A 17 24.55 6.88 24.70
N THR A 18 25.53 6.32 25.42
CA THR A 18 25.45 6.27 26.88
C THR A 18 26.00 7.53 27.53
N ASP A 19 27.13 8.09 27.08
CA ASP A 19 27.75 9.30 27.67
C ASP A 19 27.77 9.28 29.23
N ASP A 20 28.16 8.14 29.81
CA ASP A 20 28.13 7.83 31.26
C ASP A 20 26.75 7.96 31.97
N LYS A 21 25.65 8.11 31.22
CA LYS A 21 24.28 8.07 31.72
C LYS A 21 23.94 6.68 32.26
N ASP A 22 23.12 6.67 33.31
CA ASP A 22 22.56 5.43 33.84
C ASP A 22 21.35 4.94 33.03
N PHE A 23 20.83 3.79 33.43
CA PHE A 23 19.68 3.16 32.78
C PHE A 23 18.43 4.06 32.80
N ASP A 24 18.16 4.75 33.91
CA ASP A 24 16.92 5.52 34.08
C ASP A 24 16.92 6.74 33.14
N ILE A 25 18.07 7.39 32.96
CA ILE A 25 18.22 8.49 32.00
C ILE A 25 18.01 7.97 30.57
N ILE A 26 18.68 6.89 30.17
CA ILE A 26 18.55 6.32 28.81
C ILE A 26 17.10 5.89 28.54
N HIS A 27 16.44 5.27 29.52
CA HIS A 27 15.05 4.88 29.43
C HIS A 27 14.13 6.10 29.24
N ALA A 28 14.34 7.18 30.00
CA ALA A 28 13.57 8.41 29.86
C ALA A 28 13.77 9.08 28.49
N GLU A 29 15.01 9.12 27.96
CA GLU A 29 15.30 9.64 26.63
C GLU A 29 14.67 8.79 25.51
N ALA A 30 14.69 7.47 25.66
CA ALA A 30 14.02 6.56 24.74
C ALA A 30 12.49 6.74 24.77
N ALA A 31 11.89 6.88 25.96
CA ALA A 31 10.47 7.17 26.11
C ALA A 31 10.09 8.51 25.46
N ALA A 32 10.88 9.56 25.68
CA ALA A 32 10.65 10.86 25.05
C ALA A 32 10.77 10.81 23.51
N THR A 33 11.69 9.99 22.99
CA THR A 33 11.83 9.76 21.54
C THR A 33 10.59 9.10 20.96
N TRP A 34 10.06 8.07 21.63
CA TRP A 34 8.79 7.43 21.25
C TRP A 34 7.61 8.38 21.34
N ASP A 35 7.49 9.14 22.43
CA ASP A 35 6.42 10.14 22.59
C ASP A 35 6.45 11.17 21.46
N GLN A 36 7.64 11.66 21.08
CA GLN A 36 7.79 12.57 19.95
C GLN A 36 7.36 11.92 18.63
N ALA A 37 7.79 10.69 18.35
CA ALA A 37 7.44 9.99 17.12
C ALA A 37 5.94 9.70 17.02
N LEU A 38 5.33 9.22 18.10
CA LEU A 38 3.91 8.89 18.18
C LEU A 38 3.03 10.15 18.20
N SER A 39 3.54 11.30 18.65
CA SER A 39 2.79 12.57 18.67
C SER A 39 2.46 13.14 17.29
N ARG A 40 3.04 12.57 16.22
CA ARG A 40 2.74 12.96 14.83
C ARG A 40 1.30 12.67 14.43
N ILE A 41 0.64 11.73 15.09
CA ILE A 41 -0.79 11.47 14.92
C ILE A 41 -1.43 11.44 16.31
N ARG A 42 -2.33 12.39 16.57
CA ARG A 42 -3.07 12.50 17.82
C ARG A 42 -4.53 12.11 17.60
N ILE A 43 -5.07 11.29 18.50
CA ILE A 43 -6.46 10.81 18.46
C ILE A 43 -7.21 11.19 19.74
N GLU A 44 -8.49 11.50 19.60
CA GLU A 44 -9.43 11.80 20.69
C GLU A 44 -10.75 11.03 20.48
N GLY A 45 -11.42 10.66 21.57
CA GLY A 45 -12.56 9.74 21.54
C GLY A 45 -12.14 8.27 21.41
N GLY A 46 -13.11 7.39 21.16
CA GLY A 46 -12.90 5.93 21.17
C GLY A 46 -12.68 5.33 22.56
N THR A 47 -12.60 4.00 22.63
CA THR A 47 -12.31 3.27 23.86
C THR A 47 -10.81 3.26 24.18
N GLU A 48 -10.45 3.01 25.44
CA GLU A 48 -9.05 2.85 25.84
C GLU A 48 -8.35 1.68 25.13
N GLU A 49 -9.09 0.61 24.81
CA GLU A 49 -8.56 -0.51 24.02
C GLU A 49 -8.22 -0.10 22.59
N GLN A 50 -9.08 0.71 21.95
CA GLN A 50 -8.83 1.23 20.59
C GLN A 50 -7.62 2.16 20.57
N LYS A 51 -7.47 3.05 21.56
CA LYS A 51 -6.29 3.93 21.67
C LYS A 51 -5.02 3.12 21.89
N LYS A 52 -5.05 2.13 22.79
CA LYS A 52 -3.91 1.24 23.05
C LYS A 52 -3.49 0.52 21.78
N LEU A 53 -4.45 -0.03 21.04
CA LEU A 53 -4.18 -0.76 19.80
C LEU A 53 -3.62 0.18 18.72
N PHE A 54 -4.20 1.37 18.57
CA PHE A 54 -3.73 2.39 17.63
C PHE A 54 -2.24 2.73 17.85
N TYR A 55 -1.84 3.10 19.06
CA TYR A 55 -0.44 3.47 19.33
C TYR A 55 0.51 2.26 19.38
N THR A 56 0.02 1.07 19.70
CA THR A 56 0.79 -0.18 19.54
C THR A 56 1.12 -0.43 18.07
N LEU A 57 0.15 -0.29 17.17
CA LEU A 57 0.34 -0.49 15.74
C LEU A 57 1.13 0.67 15.11
N PHE A 58 0.97 1.90 15.59
CA PHE A 58 1.83 3.00 15.17
C PHE A 58 3.30 2.74 15.51
N THR A 59 3.58 2.15 16.67
CA THR A 59 4.94 1.72 17.03
C THR A 59 5.48 0.71 16.00
N ARG A 60 4.67 -0.28 15.59
CA ARG A 60 5.06 -1.29 14.59
C ARG A 60 5.32 -0.69 13.21
N LEU A 61 4.46 0.22 12.77
CA LEU A 61 4.58 0.93 11.49
C LEU A 61 5.94 1.64 11.34
N ILE A 62 6.50 2.20 12.41
CA ILE A 62 7.75 2.97 12.35
C ILE A 62 8.98 2.19 12.86
N CYS A 63 8.87 0.88 13.07
CA CYS A 63 10.00 0.03 13.46
C CYS A 63 10.84 -0.47 12.28
N MET A 64 10.29 -0.48 11.05
CA MET A 64 10.97 -0.96 9.85
C MET A 64 10.80 0.04 8.70
N PRO A 65 11.77 0.16 7.77
CA PRO A 65 13.06 -0.53 7.74
C PRO A 65 14.05 -0.01 8.80
N SER A 66 15.13 -0.76 9.05
CA SER A 66 16.19 -0.38 9.99
C SER A 66 17.05 0.75 9.41
N ASP A 67 17.15 1.88 10.10
CA ASP A 67 17.95 3.04 9.67
C ASP A 67 19.44 2.82 9.94
N LEU A 68 20.25 2.94 8.89
CA LEU A 68 21.71 2.83 8.93
C LEU A 68 22.40 4.20 8.91
N GLY A 69 21.64 5.30 8.86
CA GLY A 69 22.18 6.66 8.82
C GLY A 69 22.84 7.03 7.48
N VAL A 70 23.44 8.22 7.44
CA VAL A 70 24.18 8.72 6.27
C VAL A 70 25.66 8.38 6.43
N ASP A 71 26.19 7.54 5.55
CA ASP A 71 27.58 7.04 5.61
C ASP A 71 27.99 6.52 7.00
N ASP A 72 27.02 6.03 7.79
CA ASP A 72 27.23 5.56 9.15
C ASP A 72 27.35 4.04 9.21
N GLU A 73 26.24 3.32 9.22
CA GLU A 73 26.20 1.86 9.44
C GLU A 73 25.98 1.05 8.15
N ASN A 74 26.12 1.65 6.97
CA ASN A 74 26.21 0.92 5.70
C ASN A 74 27.67 0.44 5.46
N PRO A 75 27.95 -0.89 5.49
CA PRO A 75 29.31 -1.40 5.29
C PRO A 75 29.67 -1.65 3.81
N TRP A 76 28.73 -1.55 2.89
CA TRP A 76 28.91 -1.99 1.51
C TRP A 76 29.46 -0.88 0.60
N TRP A 77 29.04 0.37 0.81
CA TRP A 77 29.53 1.54 0.09
C TRP A 77 29.26 2.85 0.86
N VAL A 78 29.83 3.95 0.36
CA VAL A 78 29.67 5.32 0.88
C VAL A 78 29.18 6.18 -0.27
N SER A 79 28.05 6.86 -0.10
CA SER A 79 27.39 7.63 -1.16
C SER A 79 26.81 8.97 -0.71
N GLY A 80 26.84 9.29 0.59
CA GLY A 80 26.20 10.47 1.16
C GLY A 80 24.68 10.37 1.24
N VAL A 81 24.10 9.21 0.92
CA VAL A 81 22.67 8.92 1.04
C VAL A 81 22.39 8.29 2.40
N ARG A 82 21.24 8.62 3.02
CA ARG A 82 20.76 7.92 4.22
C ARG A 82 20.32 6.52 3.83
N HIS A 83 20.91 5.51 4.44
CA HIS A 83 20.67 4.11 4.10
C HIS A 83 19.73 3.43 5.08
N PHE A 84 19.02 2.42 4.58
CA PHE A 84 18.18 1.53 5.35
C PHE A 84 18.43 0.08 4.94
N THR A 85 18.22 -0.85 5.85
CA THR A 85 18.22 -2.30 5.59
C THR A 85 16.91 -2.91 6.05
N ASP A 86 16.69 -4.16 5.67
CA ASP A 86 15.53 -4.96 6.06
C ASP A 86 14.25 -4.47 5.39
N PHE A 87 14.40 -4.04 4.13
CA PHE A 87 13.31 -4.02 3.16
C PHE A 87 12.92 -5.47 2.88
N TYR A 88 12.16 -6.09 3.77
CA TYR A 88 11.80 -7.52 3.65
C TYR A 88 10.49 -7.72 2.90
N ALA A 89 9.58 -6.78 3.09
CA ALA A 89 8.16 -6.85 2.77
C ALA A 89 7.73 -5.54 2.08
N LEU A 90 8.54 -5.05 1.12
CA LEU A 90 8.17 -3.84 0.37
C LEU A 90 6.87 -4.07 -0.41
N TRP A 91 6.71 -5.27 -0.97
CA TRP A 91 5.46 -5.70 -1.60
C TRP A 91 4.27 -5.47 -0.68
N ASP A 92 4.40 -5.73 0.61
CA ASP A 92 3.34 -5.51 1.59
C ASP A 92 3.16 -4.02 1.91
N SER A 93 4.26 -3.32 2.24
CA SER A 93 4.21 -1.94 2.74
C SER A 93 3.71 -0.94 1.71
N VAL A 94 3.92 -1.18 0.41
CA VAL A 94 3.43 -0.28 -0.67
C VAL A 94 1.92 -0.15 -0.73
N ARG A 95 1.18 -1.08 -0.11
CA ARG A 95 -0.28 -1.10 -0.20
C ARG A 95 -0.94 0.01 0.61
N ASN A 96 -0.34 0.44 1.71
CA ASN A 96 -0.86 1.53 2.54
C ASN A 96 0.14 2.12 3.54
N ALA A 97 1.16 1.37 3.98
CA ALA A 97 2.09 1.82 5.02
C ALA A 97 2.94 3.00 4.55
N ASN A 98 3.59 2.87 3.39
CA ASN A 98 4.34 3.97 2.79
C ASN A 98 3.46 5.17 2.45
N SER A 99 2.21 4.94 2.02
CA SER A 99 1.27 6.03 1.74
C SER A 99 0.87 6.81 3.00
N LEU A 100 0.79 6.14 4.16
CA LEU A 100 0.57 6.78 5.45
C LEU A 100 1.84 7.51 5.93
N ILE A 101 3.02 6.90 5.79
CA ILE A 101 4.33 7.55 6.07
C ILE A 101 4.48 8.82 5.24
N THR A 102 4.14 8.78 3.95
CA THR A 102 4.15 9.95 3.06
C THR A 102 3.33 11.11 3.63
N LEU A 103 2.24 10.83 4.35
CA LEU A 103 1.39 11.86 4.92
C LEU A 103 1.98 12.48 6.19
N PHE A 104 2.46 11.66 7.14
CA PHE A 104 2.92 12.15 8.44
C PHE A 104 4.44 12.42 8.54
N ASP A 105 5.24 11.82 7.66
CA ASP A 105 6.69 11.99 7.57
C ASP A 105 7.23 11.87 6.11
N PRO A 106 6.86 12.80 5.21
CA PRO A 106 7.29 12.77 3.82
C PRO A 106 8.83 12.79 3.65
N ASP A 107 9.58 13.39 4.58
CA ASP A 107 11.05 13.39 4.57
C ASP A 107 11.61 11.97 4.72
N LEU A 108 10.96 11.13 5.53
CA LEU A 108 11.34 9.73 5.72
C LEU A 108 11.07 8.93 4.45
N GLU A 109 9.91 9.12 3.82
CA GLU A 109 9.58 8.46 2.55
C GLU A 109 10.59 8.87 1.45
N VAL A 110 10.92 10.16 1.33
CA VAL A 110 11.96 10.63 0.38
C VAL A 110 13.32 9.98 0.66
N ALA A 111 13.70 9.82 1.93
CA ALA A 111 14.93 9.13 2.28
C ALA A 111 14.91 7.64 1.91
N ILE A 112 13.80 6.96 2.15
CA ILE A 112 13.60 5.54 1.78
C ILE A 112 13.72 5.37 0.25
N LEU A 113 13.05 6.22 -0.54
CA LEU A 113 13.09 6.13 -2.00
C LEU A 113 14.48 6.43 -2.56
N ASN A 114 15.18 7.41 -2.01
CA ASN A 114 16.57 7.68 -2.40
C ASN A 114 17.52 6.53 -2.02
N CYS A 115 17.28 5.84 -0.90
CA CYS A 115 18.03 4.63 -0.55
C CYS A 115 17.80 3.50 -1.57
N LEU A 116 16.54 3.21 -1.94
CA LEU A 116 16.22 2.21 -2.97
C LEU A 116 16.89 2.53 -4.33
N LEU A 117 16.90 3.81 -4.72
CA LEU A 117 17.58 4.27 -5.93
C LEU A 117 19.11 4.17 -5.83
N ASP A 118 19.70 4.40 -4.66
CA ASP A 118 21.14 4.27 -4.43
C ASP A 118 21.59 2.79 -4.41
N ILE A 119 20.77 1.91 -3.82
CA ILE A 119 20.92 0.44 -3.92
C ILE A 119 20.90 0.02 -5.39
N ALA A 120 19.98 0.56 -6.19
CA ALA A 120 19.90 0.24 -7.62
C ALA A 120 21.14 0.67 -8.43
N ASP A 121 21.78 1.79 -8.06
CA ASP A 121 23.04 2.21 -8.71
C ASP A 121 24.19 1.26 -8.42
N HIS A 122 24.26 0.73 -7.20
CA HIS A 122 25.37 -0.13 -6.76
C HIS A 122 25.17 -1.61 -7.11
N THR A 123 23.92 -2.08 -7.10
CA THR A 123 23.58 -3.50 -7.38
C THR A 123 23.13 -3.73 -8.82
N GLY A 124 22.75 -2.65 -9.51
CA GLY A 124 22.27 -2.67 -10.87
C GLY A 124 20.77 -2.92 -11.04
N TRP A 125 19.98 -3.15 -9.99
CA TRP A 125 18.54 -3.36 -10.12
C TRP A 125 17.77 -2.62 -9.03
N LEU A 126 16.59 -2.11 -9.36
CA LEU A 126 15.64 -1.61 -8.36
C LEU A 126 14.93 -2.81 -7.73
N LEU A 127 15.16 -3.02 -6.44
CA LEU A 127 14.83 -4.25 -5.74
C LEU A 127 13.54 -4.11 -4.91
N ASP A 128 12.79 -5.21 -4.82
CA ASP A 128 11.62 -5.34 -3.94
C ASP A 128 12.00 -5.79 -2.53
N ALA A 129 13.17 -6.40 -2.37
CA ALA A 129 13.67 -6.78 -1.07
C ALA A 129 15.19 -6.59 -0.97
N TRP A 130 15.64 -6.03 0.16
CA TRP A 130 17.04 -5.77 0.47
C TRP A 130 17.29 -5.94 1.96
N ILE A 131 18.06 -6.99 2.31
CA ILE A 131 18.34 -7.39 3.68
C ILE A 131 19.86 -7.57 3.81
N ALA A 132 20.48 -6.80 4.69
CA ALA A 132 21.88 -6.97 5.06
C ALA A 132 22.83 -7.12 3.84
N GLY A 133 22.62 -6.32 2.78
CA GLY A 133 23.50 -6.29 1.61
C GLY A 133 23.11 -7.23 0.47
N HIS A 134 21.96 -7.89 0.58
CA HIS A 134 21.52 -8.91 -0.36
C HIS A 134 20.07 -8.69 -0.80
N SER A 135 19.80 -8.96 -2.08
CA SER A 135 18.43 -9.12 -2.59
C SER A 135 17.77 -10.35 -1.98
N ALA A 136 16.46 -10.26 -1.72
CA ALA A 136 15.64 -11.39 -1.30
C ALA A 136 14.63 -11.79 -2.40
N MET A 137 13.83 -12.84 -2.13
CA MET A 137 12.85 -13.36 -3.08
C MET A 137 11.78 -12.30 -3.39
N ILE A 138 11.49 -12.08 -4.67
CA ILE A 138 10.45 -11.13 -5.09
C ILE A 138 9.06 -11.80 -5.14
N GLN A 139 8.08 -11.18 -4.50
CA GLN A 139 6.70 -11.67 -4.46
C GLN A 139 5.93 -11.21 -5.72
N GLY A 140 5.76 -9.89 -5.89
CA GLY A 140 4.93 -9.30 -6.94
C GLY A 140 5.67 -8.71 -8.15
N GLY A 141 6.99 -8.57 -8.11
CA GLY A 141 7.78 -8.08 -9.24
C GLY A 141 8.64 -6.86 -8.92
N SER A 142 8.04 -5.68 -9.06
CA SER A 142 8.73 -4.39 -8.94
C SER A 142 7.88 -3.40 -8.11
N SER A 143 7.58 -3.74 -6.87
CA SER A 143 6.79 -2.93 -5.93
C SER A 143 7.33 -1.51 -5.70
N ALA A 144 8.64 -1.29 -5.79
CA ALA A 144 9.22 0.06 -5.71
C ALA A 144 8.69 1.03 -6.79
N ASP A 145 8.24 0.50 -7.94
CA ASP A 145 7.62 1.26 -9.02
C ASP A 145 6.37 2.01 -8.54
N VAL A 146 5.61 1.39 -7.62
CA VAL A 146 4.39 1.96 -7.03
C VAL A 146 4.72 3.18 -6.18
N LEU A 147 5.74 3.09 -5.32
CA LEU A 147 6.11 4.20 -4.42
C LEU A 147 6.69 5.39 -5.17
N LEU A 148 7.55 5.13 -6.16
CA LEU A 148 8.14 6.19 -6.99
C LEU A 148 7.08 6.93 -7.80
N CYS A 149 6.10 6.19 -8.35
CA CYS A 149 4.92 6.78 -8.99
C CYS A 149 4.10 7.61 -7.99
N GLU A 150 3.77 7.05 -6.83
CA GLU A 150 2.98 7.74 -5.81
C GLU A 150 3.64 9.03 -5.33
N ALA A 151 4.95 8.99 -5.06
CA ALA A 151 5.72 10.15 -4.64
C ALA A 151 5.66 11.29 -5.66
N ALA A 152 5.81 10.97 -6.96
CA ALA A 152 5.68 11.97 -8.03
C ALA A 152 4.27 12.57 -8.09
N LEU A 153 3.23 11.73 -8.05
CA LEU A 153 1.83 12.18 -8.09
C LEU A 153 1.45 13.02 -6.85
N LYS A 154 2.06 12.74 -5.70
CA LYS A 154 1.90 13.52 -4.46
C LYS A 154 2.84 14.72 -4.37
N GLY A 155 3.72 14.92 -5.36
CA GLY A 155 4.57 16.11 -5.46
C GLY A 155 5.77 16.13 -4.51
N LEU A 156 6.23 14.97 -4.02
CA LEU A 156 7.41 14.88 -3.18
C LEU A 156 8.64 15.44 -3.92
N GLN A 157 9.50 16.15 -3.18
CA GLN A 157 10.69 16.79 -3.72
C GLN A 157 11.95 16.06 -3.27
N GLY A 158 13.07 16.27 -3.95
CA GLY A 158 14.35 15.67 -3.58
C GLY A 158 14.56 14.23 -4.07
N ILE A 159 13.74 13.78 -5.03
CA ILE A 159 13.88 12.48 -5.71
C ILE A 159 14.27 12.74 -7.17
N ASN A 160 15.26 12.00 -7.68
CA ASN A 160 15.62 12.05 -9.09
C ASN A 160 14.66 11.15 -9.89
N TYR A 161 13.54 11.73 -10.34
CA TYR A 161 12.50 10.99 -11.06
C TYR A 161 12.92 10.48 -12.45
N GLU A 162 13.84 11.16 -13.14
CA GLU A 162 14.42 10.65 -14.40
C GLU A 162 15.21 9.36 -14.16
N LYS A 163 16.02 9.33 -13.09
CA LYS A 163 16.72 8.12 -12.66
C LYS A 163 15.74 7.03 -12.22
N ALA A 164 14.69 7.41 -11.49
CA ALA A 164 13.64 6.48 -11.06
C ALA A 164 12.98 5.81 -12.28
N LEU A 165 12.52 6.60 -13.25
CA LEU A 165 11.92 6.07 -14.48
C LEU A 165 12.88 5.15 -15.22
N LEU A 166 14.17 5.50 -15.34
CA LEU A 166 15.17 4.64 -15.97
C LEU A 166 15.27 3.26 -15.28
N GLN A 167 15.29 3.22 -13.95
CA GLN A 167 15.39 1.97 -13.19
C GLN A 167 14.09 1.15 -13.24
N MET A 168 12.93 1.79 -13.14
CA MET A 168 11.63 1.13 -13.27
C MET A 168 11.47 0.52 -14.68
N ARG A 169 11.86 1.28 -15.72
CA ARG A 169 11.91 0.76 -17.09
C ARG A 169 12.88 -0.40 -17.20
N LYS A 170 14.06 -0.35 -16.59
CA LYS A 170 15.01 -1.49 -16.60
C LYS A 170 14.39 -2.78 -16.08
N ASN A 171 13.63 -2.73 -14.98
CA ASN A 171 12.90 -3.89 -14.44
C ASN A 171 11.91 -4.49 -15.46
N ASN A 172 11.41 -3.67 -16.40
CA ASN A 172 10.44 -4.06 -17.42
C ASN A 172 11.06 -4.30 -18.81
N GLU A 173 12.24 -3.74 -19.10
CA GLU A 173 12.85 -3.65 -20.42
C GLU A 173 14.07 -4.58 -20.59
N VAL A 174 14.72 -4.98 -19.51
CA VAL A 174 15.92 -5.82 -19.54
C VAL A 174 15.62 -7.18 -18.93
N GLU A 175 15.92 -8.27 -19.67
CA GLU A 175 15.80 -9.63 -19.16
C GLU A 175 16.69 -9.80 -17.92
N SER A 176 16.07 -10.12 -16.79
CA SER A 176 16.81 -10.38 -15.56
C SER A 176 17.55 -11.72 -15.66
N PRO A 177 18.82 -11.80 -15.24
CA PRO A 177 19.50 -13.08 -15.09
C PRO A 177 18.91 -13.93 -13.95
N ASP A 178 18.21 -13.31 -13.00
CA ASP A 178 17.52 -14.01 -11.91
C ASP A 178 16.21 -13.30 -11.52
N PRO A 179 15.11 -13.52 -12.27
CA PRO A 179 13.79 -12.94 -11.98
C PRO A 179 13.15 -13.50 -10.70
N TRP A 180 13.85 -14.35 -9.95
CA TRP A 180 13.46 -14.74 -8.60
C TRP A 180 13.89 -13.71 -7.55
N LEU A 181 14.97 -12.96 -7.81
CA LEU A 181 15.57 -12.02 -6.86
C LEU A 181 15.46 -10.55 -7.30
N TYR A 182 15.35 -10.28 -8.60
CA TYR A 182 15.23 -8.92 -9.14
C TYR A 182 14.76 -8.88 -10.59
N GLY A 183 14.20 -7.75 -11.02
CA GLY A 183 13.61 -7.60 -12.35
C GLY A 183 12.38 -8.50 -12.54
N ARG A 184 12.06 -8.85 -13.79
CA ARG A 184 10.81 -9.54 -14.14
C ARG A 184 11.05 -10.71 -15.10
N TYR A 185 10.11 -11.66 -15.10
CA TYR A 185 9.93 -12.65 -16.17
C TYR A 185 9.35 -11.97 -17.42
N LEU A 186 10.20 -11.59 -18.39
CA LEU A 186 9.80 -10.69 -19.48
C LEU A 186 9.53 -11.37 -20.81
N ARG A 187 10.25 -12.44 -21.13
CA ARG A 187 10.12 -13.13 -22.42
C ARG A 187 8.65 -13.44 -22.75
N GLU A 188 7.98 -14.22 -21.92
CA GLU A 188 6.59 -14.63 -22.16
C GLU A 188 5.62 -13.45 -22.00
N TYR A 189 5.85 -12.59 -21.00
CA TYR A 189 5.02 -11.39 -20.78
C TYR A 189 4.93 -10.49 -22.03
N ARG A 190 6.04 -10.35 -22.77
CA ARG A 190 6.10 -9.56 -24.01
C ARG A 190 5.58 -10.29 -25.23
N THR A 191 5.96 -11.55 -25.39
CA THR A 191 5.67 -12.33 -26.60
C THR A 191 4.24 -12.88 -26.63
N LEU A 192 3.70 -13.25 -25.48
CA LEU A 192 2.33 -13.77 -25.33
C LEU A 192 1.34 -12.71 -24.84
N GLY A 193 1.84 -11.62 -24.24
CA GLY A 193 1.01 -10.60 -23.59
C GLY A 193 0.48 -11.02 -22.22
N TYR A 194 0.90 -12.17 -21.69
CA TYR A 194 0.57 -12.64 -20.34
C TYR A 194 1.66 -13.59 -19.81
N LEU A 195 1.68 -13.81 -18.49
CA LEU A 195 2.53 -14.84 -17.88
C LEU A 195 1.81 -16.21 -17.93
N PRO A 196 2.34 -17.22 -18.66
CA PRO A 196 1.73 -18.53 -18.73
C PRO A 196 2.07 -19.40 -17.52
N VAL A 197 1.36 -20.52 -17.40
CA VAL A 197 1.71 -21.64 -16.52
C VAL A 197 3.15 -22.09 -16.76
N GLY A 198 3.86 -22.39 -15.67
CA GLY A 198 5.29 -22.70 -15.67
C GLY A 198 6.13 -21.57 -15.07
N ILE A 199 5.60 -20.34 -15.07
CA ILE A 199 6.10 -19.22 -14.26
C ILE A 199 5.39 -19.28 -12.90
N ARG A 200 6.16 -19.18 -11.81
CA ARG A 200 5.60 -19.27 -10.45
C ARG A 200 4.65 -18.10 -10.16
N ASN A 201 3.49 -18.42 -9.60
CA ASN A 201 2.42 -17.48 -9.27
C ASN A 201 1.99 -16.64 -10.50
N CYS A 202 1.88 -17.28 -11.67
CA CYS A 202 1.81 -16.57 -12.95
C CYS A 202 0.65 -15.57 -13.04
N VAL A 203 -0.51 -15.86 -12.45
CA VAL A 203 -1.69 -14.97 -12.54
C VAL A 203 -1.54 -13.78 -11.61
N SER A 204 -1.24 -13.99 -10.32
CA SER A 204 -1.04 -12.87 -9.38
C SER A 204 0.11 -11.97 -9.81
N ARG A 205 1.22 -12.55 -10.29
CA ARG A 205 2.37 -11.80 -10.80
C ARG A 205 2.01 -11.01 -12.06
N HIS A 206 1.14 -11.54 -12.92
CA HIS A 206 0.65 -10.83 -14.09
C HIS A 206 -0.20 -9.61 -13.70
N LEU A 207 -1.09 -9.75 -12.70
CA LEU A 207 -1.88 -8.63 -12.18
C LEU A 207 -0.96 -7.52 -11.64
N GLU A 208 0.02 -7.88 -10.81
CA GLU A 208 1.02 -6.95 -10.27
C GLU A 208 1.82 -6.25 -11.37
N TYR A 209 2.34 -6.98 -12.36
CA TYR A 209 3.09 -6.38 -13.47
C TYR A 209 2.26 -5.37 -14.22
N THR A 210 0.99 -5.66 -14.49
CA THR A 210 0.13 -4.75 -15.25
C THR A 210 -0.17 -3.46 -14.50
N TYR A 211 -0.26 -3.52 -13.16
CA TYR A 211 -0.38 -2.34 -12.33
C TYR A 211 0.93 -1.54 -12.26
N GLN A 212 2.07 -2.23 -12.15
CA GLN A 212 3.39 -1.60 -12.18
C GLN A 212 3.69 -0.96 -13.54
N ASP A 213 3.23 -1.55 -14.65
CA ASP A 213 3.29 -0.94 -15.99
C ASP A 213 2.54 0.39 -16.01
N TRP A 214 1.33 0.45 -15.42
CA TRP A 214 0.61 1.71 -15.28
C TRP A 214 1.42 2.73 -14.46
N CYS A 215 2.06 2.32 -13.35
CA CYS A 215 2.91 3.19 -12.53
C CYS A 215 4.09 3.77 -13.33
N ILE A 216 4.74 2.97 -14.18
CA ILE A 216 5.79 3.44 -15.10
C ILE A 216 5.23 4.48 -16.06
N GLY A 217 4.07 4.20 -16.66
CA GLY A 217 3.40 5.14 -17.57
C GLY A 217 3.05 6.47 -16.89
N ARG A 218 2.57 6.43 -15.64
CA ARG A 218 2.27 7.64 -14.86
C ARG A 218 3.51 8.46 -14.55
N LEU A 219 4.62 7.84 -14.18
CA LEU A 219 5.87 8.56 -13.93
C LEU A 219 6.43 9.16 -15.23
N ALA A 220 6.33 8.43 -16.35
CA ALA A 220 6.69 8.95 -17.67
C ALA A 220 5.84 10.16 -18.07
N GLU A 221 4.53 10.13 -17.84
CA GLU A 221 3.64 11.26 -18.08
C GLU A 221 4.02 12.48 -17.21
N TYR A 222 4.31 12.25 -15.92
CA TYR A 222 4.78 13.30 -15.01
C TYR A 222 6.05 14.01 -15.51
N LEU A 223 6.96 13.26 -16.15
CA LEU A 223 8.19 13.78 -16.75
C LEU A 223 8.01 14.36 -18.17
N GLY A 224 6.78 14.36 -18.70
CA GLY A 224 6.49 14.83 -20.05
C GLY A 224 6.93 13.88 -21.17
N GLN A 225 7.18 12.60 -20.87
CA GLN A 225 7.54 11.57 -21.84
C GLN A 225 6.27 10.86 -22.36
N GLU A 226 5.45 11.57 -23.13
CA GLU A 226 4.11 11.12 -23.57
C GLU A 226 4.13 9.79 -24.34
N ASP A 227 5.10 9.57 -25.25
CA ASP A 227 5.21 8.33 -26.01
C ASP A 227 5.47 7.11 -25.10
N VAL A 228 6.36 7.27 -24.12
CA VAL A 228 6.69 6.24 -23.14
C VAL A 228 5.48 5.99 -22.24
N ALA A 229 4.80 7.05 -21.80
CA ALA A 229 3.58 6.94 -21.01
C ALA A 229 2.51 6.10 -21.74
N GLN A 230 2.27 6.41 -23.01
CA GLN A 230 1.27 5.72 -23.82
C GLN A 230 1.63 4.25 -24.05
N GLU A 231 2.91 3.92 -24.29
CA GLU A 231 3.37 2.53 -24.41
C GLU A 231 3.02 1.70 -23.16
N TYR A 232 3.31 2.26 -21.99
CA TYR A 232 3.06 1.59 -20.72
C TYR A 232 1.58 1.55 -20.32
N PHE A 233 0.78 2.55 -20.69
CA PHE A 233 -0.68 2.49 -20.57
C PHE A 233 -1.31 1.45 -21.48
N GLU A 234 -0.79 1.24 -22.70
CA GLU A 234 -1.23 0.12 -23.53
C GLU A 234 -0.79 -1.22 -22.94
N SER A 235 0.42 -1.31 -22.36
CA SER A 235 0.89 -2.52 -21.69
C SER A 235 0.04 -2.89 -20.47
N SER A 236 -0.38 -1.92 -19.65
CA SER A 236 -1.18 -2.17 -18.44
C SER A 236 -2.56 -2.78 -18.73
N LYS A 237 -3.10 -2.60 -19.95
CA LYS A 237 -4.36 -3.23 -20.40
C LYS A 237 -4.26 -4.75 -20.52
N LYS A 238 -3.04 -5.31 -20.54
CA LYS A 238 -2.81 -6.76 -20.50
C LYS A 238 -3.42 -7.42 -19.27
N VAL A 239 -3.76 -6.67 -18.22
CA VAL A 239 -4.48 -7.19 -17.04
C VAL A 239 -5.64 -8.09 -17.44
N TRP A 240 -6.40 -7.69 -18.47
CA TRP A 240 -7.57 -8.41 -18.97
C TRP A 240 -7.26 -9.64 -19.81
N ASN A 241 -6.00 -9.91 -20.18
CA ASN A 241 -5.62 -11.08 -20.98
C ASN A 241 -5.81 -12.41 -20.22
N LEU A 242 -5.84 -12.36 -18.90
CA LEU A 242 -6.12 -13.52 -18.04
C LEU A 242 -7.53 -13.50 -17.45
N TRP A 243 -8.39 -12.55 -17.83
CA TRP A 243 -9.80 -12.54 -17.42
C TRP A 243 -10.59 -13.58 -18.21
N ARG A 244 -11.36 -14.40 -17.51
CA ARG A 244 -12.18 -15.47 -18.08
C ARG A 244 -13.65 -15.25 -17.75
N GLU A 245 -14.45 -14.94 -18.77
CA GLU A 245 -15.83 -14.47 -18.62
C GLU A 245 -16.80 -15.51 -18.03
N ASP A 246 -16.62 -16.80 -18.33
CA ASP A 246 -17.52 -17.88 -17.87
C ASP A 246 -17.48 -18.11 -16.34
N ILE A 247 -16.38 -17.75 -15.70
CA ILE A 247 -16.20 -17.82 -14.25
C ILE A 247 -16.11 -16.43 -13.58
N ALA A 248 -16.18 -15.36 -14.38
CA ALA A 248 -16.01 -13.97 -13.97
C ALA A 248 -14.85 -13.79 -12.99
N CYS A 249 -13.66 -14.25 -13.39
CA CYS A 249 -12.45 -14.21 -12.56
C CYS A 249 -11.20 -14.32 -13.46
N PHE A 250 -10.03 -14.02 -12.89
CA PHE A 250 -8.75 -14.31 -13.56
C PHE A 250 -8.41 -15.80 -13.49
N ALA A 251 -7.87 -16.34 -14.56
CA ALA A 251 -7.53 -17.76 -14.68
C ALA A 251 -6.16 -17.97 -15.34
N PRO A 252 -5.45 -19.05 -15.00
CA PRO A 252 -4.18 -19.39 -15.64
C PRO A 252 -4.37 -19.88 -17.08
N LYS A 253 -3.42 -19.49 -17.95
CA LYS A 253 -3.30 -19.98 -19.34
C LYS A 253 -1.96 -20.67 -19.55
N ASN A 254 -1.96 -21.72 -20.36
CA ASN A 254 -0.74 -22.31 -20.89
C ASN A 254 -0.08 -21.39 -21.93
N ALA A 255 1.18 -21.67 -22.26
CA ALA A 255 1.93 -20.89 -23.26
C ALA A 255 1.35 -20.96 -24.68
N ASP A 256 0.50 -21.97 -24.97
CA ASP A 256 -0.20 -22.13 -26.24
C ASP A 256 -1.55 -21.38 -26.30
N GLY A 257 -1.90 -20.63 -25.26
CA GLY A 257 -3.14 -19.84 -25.19
C GLY A 257 -4.34 -20.56 -24.60
N GLN A 258 -4.23 -21.87 -24.32
CA GLN A 258 -5.33 -22.63 -23.73
C GLN A 258 -5.49 -22.32 -22.23
N TRP A 259 -6.72 -22.16 -21.77
CA TRP A 259 -7.02 -22.09 -20.34
C TRP A 259 -6.68 -23.43 -19.65
N VAL A 260 -6.27 -23.37 -18.39
CA VAL A 260 -6.19 -24.57 -17.57
C VAL A 260 -7.61 -25.00 -17.19
N ASP A 261 -7.97 -26.24 -17.50
CA ASP A 261 -9.26 -26.83 -17.13
C ASP A 261 -9.09 -28.25 -16.54
N PRO A 262 -9.87 -28.60 -15.49
CA PRO A 262 -10.81 -27.74 -14.78
C PRO A 262 -10.09 -26.72 -13.87
N PHE A 263 -10.57 -25.48 -13.85
CA PHE A 263 -10.12 -24.43 -12.92
C PHE A 263 -11.28 -23.88 -12.08
N ASP A 264 -11.01 -23.67 -10.80
CA ASP A 264 -11.94 -23.18 -9.77
C ASP A 264 -11.23 -22.06 -9.01
N PRO A 265 -11.67 -20.79 -9.17
CA PRO A 265 -10.98 -19.64 -8.60
C PRO A 265 -11.03 -19.59 -7.07
N THR A 266 -11.80 -20.47 -6.42
CA THR A 266 -11.92 -20.53 -4.96
C THR A 266 -10.97 -21.53 -4.30
N LYS A 267 -10.13 -22.22 -5.09
CA LYS A 267 -9.25 -23.29 -4.60
C LYS A 267 -7.78 -22.91 -4.67
N PHE A 268 -7.02 -23.47 -3.72
CA PHE A 268 -5.57 -23.59 -3.81
C PHE A 268 -5.19 -24.83 -4.62
N TYR A 269 -4.11 -24.71 -5.38
CA TYR A 269 -3.54 -25.73 -6.26
C TYR A 269 -2.20 -26.28 -5.74
N ALA A 270 -1.77 -25.85 -4.55
CA ALA A 270 -0.64 -26.41 -3.81
C ALA A 270 -0.97 -26.60 -2.32
N PRO A 271 -0.28 -27.51 -1.60
CA PRO A 271 -0.48 -27.68 -0.15
C PRO A 271 -0.08 -26.46 0.68
N LEU A 272 0.97 -25.76 0.25
CA LEU A 272 1.44 -24.51 0.85
C LEU A 272 0.96 -23.34 -0.01
N VAL A 273 0.29 -22.37 0.60
CA VAL A 273 -0.36 -21.26 -0.12
C VAL A 273 0.62 -20.36 -0.88
N HIS A 274 1.87 -20.23 -0.43
CA HIS A 274 2.91 -19.47 -1.12
C HIS A 274 3.56 -20.25 -2.28
N GLU A 275 3.31 -21.56 -2.39
CA GLU A 275 3.78 -22.44 -3.47
C GLU A 275 2.74 -22.65 -4.57
N ASP A 276 1.55 -22.05 -4.44
CA ASP A 276 0.50 -22.18 -5.44
C ASP A 276 1.00 -21.68 -6.82
N PRO A 277 0.87 -22.48 -7.89
CA PRO A 277 1.47 -22.16 -9.18
C PRO A 277 0.86 -20.93 -9.84
N TYR A 278 -0.36 -20.53 -9.47
CA TYR A 278 -1.14 -19.52 -10.16
C TYR A 278 -1.25 -18.22 -9.35
N PHE A 279 -1.51 -18.32 -8.06
CA PHE A 279 -1.78 -17.16 -7.20
C PHE A 279 -0.95 -17.22 -5.91
N TYR A 280 -0.24 -16.15 -5.60
CA TYR A 280 0.58 -16.08 -4.39
C TYR A 280 -0.29 -15.87 -3.14
N GLU A 281 -0.23 -16.80 -2.17
CA GLU A 281 -0.82 -16.70 -0.81
C GLU A 281 -2.35 -16.52 -0.71
N ALA A 282 -3.06 -16.56 -1.83
CA ALA A 282 -4.51 -16.37 -1.89
C ALA A 282 -5.09 -17.05 -3.13
N THR A 283 -6.39 -17.24 -3.17
CA THR A 283 -7.10 -17.86 -4.31
C THR A 283 -7.33 -16.85 -5.44
N GLY A 284 -7.73 -17.33 -6.62
CA GLY A 284 -8.09 -16.43 -7.74
C GLY A 284 -9.22 -15.47 -7.39
N ARG A 285 -10.21 -15.94 -6.62
CA ARG A 285 -11.35 -15.13 -6.15
C ARG A 285 -10.92 -14.03 -5.19
N GLN A 286 -9.83 -14.21 -4.46
CA GLN A 286 -9.25 -13.19 -3.57
C GLN A 286 -8.39 -12.18 -4.35
N TRP A 287 -7.68 -12.64 -5.38
CA TRP A 287 -6.79 -11.81 -6.19
C TRP A 287 -7.51 -10.92 -7.21
N GLU A 288 -8.73 -11.25 -7.62
CA GLU A 288 -9.43 -10.55 -8.70
C GLU A 288 -9.65 -9.05 -8.51
N TYR A 289 -9.58 -8.60 -7.27
CA TYR A 289 -9.76 -7.19 -6.92
C TYR A 289 -8.47 -6.36 -7.09
N ASN A 290 -7.34 -6.97 -7.45
CA ASN A 290 -6.04 -6.31 -7.62
C ASN A 290 -5.87 -5.76 -9.05
N VAL A 291 -6.73 -4.81 -9.40
CA VAL A 291 -6.75 -4.09 -10.68
C VAL A 291 -6.89 -2.59 -10.44
N GLN A 292 -6.07 -2.05 -9.53
CA GLN A 292 -6.16 -0.70 -8.99
C GLN A 292 -6.14 0.39 -10.07
N HIS A 293 -5.55 0.11 -11.24
CA HIS A 293 -5.54 1.00 -12.40
C HIS A 293 -6.82 0.95 -13.26
N ASP A 294 -7.67 -0.07 -13.13
CA ASP A 294 -8.89 -0.24 -13.95
C ASP A 294 -10.08 -0.88 -13.18
N LEU A 295 -10.39 -0.33 -12.00
CA LEU A 295 -11.53 -0.79 -11.19
C LEU A 295 -12.88 -0.56 -11.90
N ALA A 296 -13.01 0.49 -12.73
CA ALA A 296 -14.19 0.67 -13.57
C ALA A 296 -14.35 -0.48 -14.57
N GLY A 297 -13.25 -0.94 -15.18
CA GLY A 297 -13.23 -2.12 -16.06
C GLY A 297 -13.60 -3.41 -15.34
N LEU A 298 -13.24 -3.56 -14.06
CA LEU A 298 -13.67 -4.70 -13.23
C LEU A 298 -15.17 -4.67 -12.96
N ILE A 299 -15.68 -3.52 -12.52
CA ILE A 299 -17.11 -3.32 -12.23
C ILE A 299 -17.95 -3.60 -13.48
N ALA A 300 -17.53 -3.10 -14.65
CA ALA A 300 -18.21 -3.36 -15.91
C ALA A 300 -18.27 -4.86 -16.23
N ARG A 301 -17.20 -5.62 -16.01
CA ARG A 301 -17.14 -7.08 -16.25
C ARG A 301 -17.99 -7.89 -15.28
N HIS A 302 -18.20 -7.41 -14.07
CA HIS A 302 -19.19 -7.99 -13.16
C HIS A 302 -20.63 -7.60 -13.49
N GLY A 303 -20.88 -6.78 -14.51
CA GLY A 303 -22.22 -6.38 -14.94
C GLY A 303 -22.70 -5.03 -14.38
N GLY A 304 -21.77 -4.16 -13.98
CA GLY A 304 -22.05 -2.82 -13.44
C GLY A 304 -22.20 -2.80 -11.92
N ASN A 305 -22.43 -1.61 -11.37
CA ASN A 305 -22.36 -1.34 -9.93
C ASN A 305 -23.19 -2.30 -9.07
N GLU A 306 -24.48 -2.50 -9.41
CA GLU A 306 -25.35 -3.38 -8.60
C GLU A 306 -24.89 -4.84 -8.59
N ALA A 307 -24.41 -5.33 -9.72
CA ALA A 307 -23.93 -6.70 -9.84
C ALA A 307 -22.58 -6.88 -9.13
N PHE A 308 -21.70 -5.89 -9.22
CA PHE A 308 -20.45 -5.87 -8.46
C PHE A 308 -20.68 -5.80 -6.95
N VAL A 309 -21.66 -5.02 -6.48
CA VAL A 309 -22.03 -4.97 -5.05
C VAL A 309 -22.51 -6.33 -4.55
N ARG A 310 -23.36 -7.04 -5.32
CA ARG A 310 -23.77 -8.41 -4.97
C ARG A 310 -22.59 -9.38 -4.95
N HIS A 311 -21.69 -9.24 -5.92
CA HIS A 311 -20.48 -10.06 -6.01
C HIS A 311 -19.56 -9.86 -4.80
N LEU A 312 -19.37 -8.62 -4.35
CA LEU A 312 -18.66 -8.33 -3.10
C LEU A 312 -19.39 -8.88 -1.87
N ASP A 313 -20.72 -8.72 -1.80
CA ASP A 313 -21.51 -9.27 -0.69
C ASP A 313 -21.31 -10.79 -0.58
N GLU A 314 -21.38 -11.52 -1.69
CA GLU A 314 -21.11 -12.96 -1.74
C GLU A 314 -19.67 -13.30 -1.32
N PHE A 315 -18.68 -12.52 -1.75
CA PHE A 315 -17.28 -12.69 -1.35
C PHE A 315 -17.09 -12.58 0.18
N PHE A 316 -17.68 -11.57 0.81
CA PHE A 316 -17.62 -11.43 2.27
C PHE A 316 -18.45 -12.50 2.99
N ASP A 317 -19.67 -12.79 2.54
CA ASP A 317 -20.60 -13.71 3.20
C ASP A 317 -20.14 -15.17 3.13
N GLN A 318 -19.45 -15.56 2.05
CA GLN A 318 -18.79 -16.87 1.94
C GLN A 318 -17.48 -16.95 2.74
N GLY A 319 -17.09 -15.86 3.39
CA GLY A 319 -15.86 -15.79 4.17
C GLY A 319 -14.62 -15.92 3.30
N GLN A 320 -14.59 -15.32 2.11
CA GLN A 320 -13.38 -15.25 1.28
C GLN A 320 -12.44 -14.13 1.73
N TYR A 321 -12.98 -13.01 2.24
CA TYR A 321 -12.19 -11.90 2.76
C TYR A 321 -11.35 -12.29 3.98
N ARG A 322 -10.07 -11.89 4.00
CA ARG A 322 -9.16 -11.94 5.15
C ARG A 322 -8.40 -10.62 5.25
N SER A 323 -7.95 -10.27 6.46
CA SER A 323 -6.98 -9.18 6.64
C SER A 323 -5.61 -9.65 6.16
N LYS A 324 -5.42 -9.58 4.83
CA LYS A 324 -4.26 -10.01 4.05
C LYS A 324 -3.95 -8.89 3.07
N GLU A 325 -2.69 -8.66 2.77
CA GLU A 325 -2.18 -7.47 2.11
C GLU A 325 -2.88 -7.20 0.77
N THR A 326 -3.11 -8.23 -0.03
CA THR A 326 -3.80 -8.20 -1.34
C THR A 326 -5.30 -7.93 -1.27
N MET A 327 -5.88 -7.89 -0.07
CA MET A 327 -7.31 -7.73 0.14
C MET A 327 -7.64 -6.50 1.00
N LEU A 328 -6.66 -5.85 1.62
CA LEU A 328 -6.90 -4.72 2.54
C LEU A 328 -7.73 -3.58 1.91
N HIS A 329 -7.64 -3.36 0.60
CA HIS A 329 -8.45 -2.37 -0.12
C HIS A 329 -9.87 -2.82 -0.47
N VAL A 330 -10.17 -4.13 -0.42
CA VAL A 330 -11.44 -4.71 -0.88
C VAL A 330 -12.69 -4.13 -0.18
N PRO A 331 -12.71 -3.90 1.15
CA PRO A 331 -13.85 -3.25 1.81
C PRO A 331 -14.17 -1.87 1.24
N TYR A 332 -13.19 -1.17 0.67
CA TYR A 332 -13.35 0.15 0.10
C TYR A 332 -13.86 0.14 -1.34
N LEU A 333 -13.92 -1.03 -2.00
CA LEU A 333 -14.40 -1.14 -3.38
C LEU A 333 -15.89 -0.89 -3.52
N TYR A 334 -16.67 -0.99 -2.44
CA TYR A 334 -18.07 -0.54 -2.46
C TYR A 334 -18.18 0.96 -2.76
N ILE A 335 -17.20 1.80 -2.40
CA ILE A 335 -17.18 3.23 -2.77
C ILE A 335 -17.14 3.40 -4.29
N TYR A 336 -16.35 2.58 -5.00
CA TYR A 336 -16.32 2.59 -6.47
C TYR A 336 -17.64 2.16 -7.12
N ALA A 337 -18.54 1.50 -6.37
CA ALA A 337 -19.86 1.11 -6.81
C ALA A 337 -21.00 1.96 -6.19
N GLY A 338 -20.67 3.08 -5.54
CA GLY A 338 -21.65 4.01 -4.97
C GLY A 338 -22.31 3.52 -3.67
N ARG A 339 -21.62 2.67 -2.91
CA ARG A 339 -22.10 2.08 -1.65
C ARG A 339 -21.13 2.31 -0.47
N PRO A 340 -20.81 3.57 -0.12
CA PRO A 340 -19.92 3.87 1.02
C PRO A 340 -20.48 3.38 2.36
N ASP A 341 -21.80 3.19 2.48
CA ASP A 341 -22.46 2.56 3.61
C ASP A 341 -21.96 1.13 3.84
N LYS A 342 -21.86 0.32 2.78
CA LYS A 342 -21.31 -1.04 2.85
C LYS A 342 -19.81 -1.05 3.16
N THR A 343 -19.06 -0.05 2.68
CA THR A 343 -17.66 0.12 3.12
C THR A 343 -17.59 0.35 4.63
N ALA A 344 -18.43 1.22 5.19
CA ALA A 344 -18.44 1.47 6.63
C ALA A 344 -18.74 0.19 7.43
N GLU A 345 -19.71 -0.62 6.97
CA GLU A 345 -20.04 -1.92 7.57
C GLU A 345 -18.87 -2.90 7.52
N ARG A 346 -18.30 -3.15 6.34
CA ARG A 346 -17.23 -4.15 6.17
C ARG A 346 -15.92 -3.73 6.81
N VAL A 347 -15.59 -2.44 6.84
CA VAL A 347 -14.42 -1.93 7.58
C VAL A 347 -14.60 -2.17 9.08
N ARG A 348 -15.77 -1.83 9.66
CA ARG A 348 -16.04 -2.05 11.09
C ARG A 348 -16.04 -3.53 11.45
N GLU A 349 -16.65 -4.38 10.62
CA GLU A 349 -16.61 -5.83 10.78
C GLU A 349 -15.16 -6.34 10.79
N SER A 350 -14.34 -5.88 9.84
CA SER A 350 -12.95 -6.31 9.68
C SER A 350 -12.07 -5.87 10.84
N LEU A 351 -12.20 -4.61 11.29
CA LEU A 351 -11.51 -4.09 12.47
C LEU A 351 -11.82 -4.93 13.71
N LYS A 352 -13.10 -5.24 13.95
CA LYS A 352 -13.54 -6.06 15.09
C LYS A 352 -13.06 -7.51 14.99
N ARG A 353 -12.97 -8.06 13.78
CA ARG A 353 -12.62 -9.47 13.56
C ARG A 353 -11.12 -9.73 13.66
N TYR A 354 -10.30 -8.85 13.07
CA TYR A 354 -8.89 -9.14 12.80
C TYR A 354 -7.90 -8.42 13.73
N PHE A 355 -8.37 -7.48 14.55
CA PHE A 355 -7.51 -6.63 15.39
C PHE A 355 -7.96 -6.63 16.84
N HIS A 356 -7.13 -7.18 17.73
CA HIS A 356 -7.37 -7.26 19.17
C HIS A 356 -6.16 -6.79 19.97
N PRO A 357 -6.32 -6.21 21.17
CA PRO A 357 -5.22 -5.81 22.03
C PRO A 357 -4.61 -7.00 22.81
N THR A 358 -4.47 -8.16 22.16
CA THR A 358 -3.94 -9.41 22.73
C THR A 358 -2.64 -9.84 22.03
N ARG A 359 -1.94 -10.84 22.60
CA ARG A 359 -0.67 -11.35 22.06
C ARG A 359 -0.81 -11.92 20.63
N ASP A 360 -1.96 -12.51 20.34
CA ASP A 360 -2.38 -13.10 19.06
C ASP A 360 -3.41 -12.19 18.35
N GLY A 361 -3.34 -10.89 18.64
CA GLY A 361 -4.36 -9.93 18.24
C GLY A 361 -4.32 -9.49 16.79
N LEU A 362 -3.30 -9.92 16.01
CA LEU A 362 -3.27 -9.80 14.56
C LEU A 362 -3.54 -11.17 13.96
N TYR A 363 -4.43 -11.21 12.98
CA TYR A 363 -4.77 -12.44 12.27
C TYR A 363 -3.64 -12.95 11.37
N ASP A 364 -2.81 -12.03 10.89
CA ASP A 364 -1.77 -12.26 9.89
C ASP A 364 -0.45 -11.65 10.34
N ASN A 365 0.58 -11.82 9.51
CA ASN A 365 1.86 -11.15 9.72
C ASN A 365 1.69 -9.62 9.70
N GLU A 366 2.58 -8.91 10.42
CA GLU A 366 2.52 -7.45 10.52
C GLU A 366 2.98 -6.74 9.23
N ASP A 367 3.91 -7.40 8.52
CA ASP A 367 4.42 -7.09 7.18
C ASP A 367 4.80 -5.62 6.96
N MET A 368 5.82 -5.17 7.72
CA MET A 368 6.42 -3.84 7.60
C MET A 368 5.40 -2.71 7.71
N GLY A 369 4.54 -2.78 8.72
CA GLY A 369 3.54 -1.75 8.94
C GLY A 369 2.26 -1.93 8.13
N CYS A 370 2.13 -2.91 7.23
CA CYS A 370 0.99 -3.00 6.32
C CYS A 370 -0.34 -3.21 7.06
N GLN A 371 -0.40 -4.15 8.01
CA GLN A 371 -1.60 -4.34 8.84
C GLN A 371 -1.80 -3.17 9.81
N SER A 372 -0.71 -2.62 10.34
CA SER A 372 -0.73 -1.49 11.26
C SER A 372 -1.32 -0.23 10.64
N ALA A 373 -0.83 0.14 9.46
CA ALA A 373 -1.29 1.31 8.73
C ALA A 373 -2.71 1.11 8.22
N TRP A 374 -3.15 -0.10 7.85
CA TRP A 374 -4.56 -0.35 7.54
C TRP A 374 -5.46 -0.04 8.74
N TYR A 375 -5.18 -0.61 9.92
CA TYR A 375 -5.95 -0.34 11.13
C TYR A 375 -5.99 1.17 11.44
N MET A 376 -4.84 1.84 11.40
CA MET A 376 -4.74 3.27 11.66
C MET A 376 -5.57 4.07 10.65
N CYS A 377 -5.38 3.84 9.35
CA CYS A 377 -6.12 4.50 8.27
C CYS A 377 -7.64 4.30 8.42
N SER A 378 -8.08 3.06 8.61
CA SER A 378 -9.49 2.72 8.76
C SER A 378 -10.13 3.34 10.00
N THR A 379 -9.42 3.37 11.14
CA THR A 379 -9.94 3.99 12.37
C THR A 379 -9.97 5.52 12.32
N MET A 380 -9.07 6.14 11.54
CA MET A 380 -9.07 7.57 11.25
C MET A 380 -10.10 7.97 10.17
N GLY A 381 -10.65 7.01 9.42
CA GLY A 381 -11.64 7.26 8.35
C GLY A 381 -11.05 7.68 7.01
N ILE A 382 -9.75 7.43 6.77
CA ILE A 382 -9.05 7.79 5.54
C ILE A 382 -8.14 6.64 5.09
N TYR A 383 -8.34 6.11 3.89
CA TYR A 383 -7.56 4.99 3.34
C TYR A 383 -6.86 5.39 2.03
N PRO A 384 -5.52 5.33 1.95
CA PRO A 384 -4.81 5.65 0.73
C PRO A 384 -4.94 4.53 -0.31
N MET A 385 -5.16 4.91 -1.58
CA MET A 385 -4.97 3.98 -2.70
C MET A 385 -3.50 3.99 -3.11
N MET A 386 -2.84 2.84 -2.99
CA MET A 386 -1.44 2.64 -3.42
C MET A 386 -1.20 3.20 -4.82
N GLY A 387 -0.02 3.78 -5.04
CA GLY A 387 0.44 4.28 -6.35
C GLY A 387 -0.29 5.51 -6.88
N GLN A 388 -1.23 6.07 -6.11
CA GLN A 388 -2.10 7.16 -6.53
C GLN A 388 -2.07 8.33 -5.53
N ASP A 389 -2.51 9.50 -5.97
CA ASP A 389 -2.75 10.64 -5.09
C ASP A 389 -4.16 10.60 -4.45
N LEU A 390 -4.81 9.43 -4.40
CA LEU A 390 -6.21 9.27 -4.00
C LEU A 390 -6.32 8.69 -2.59
N TYR A 391 -7.25 9.23 -1.80
CA TYR A 391 -7.67 8.67 -0.52
C TYR A 391 -9.18 8.42 -0.53
N LEU A 392 -9.58 7.23 -0.10
CA LEU A 392 -10.97 6.84 0.10
C LEU A 392 -11.39 7.15 1.53
N LEU A 393 -12.62 7.63 1.70
CA LEU A 393 -13.14 8.09 2.99
C LEU A 393 -14.19 7.12 3.52
N SER A 394 -14.11 6.81 4.80
CA SER A 394 -15.06 5.96 5.52
C SER A 394 -15.36 6.54 6.91
N ALA A 395 -16.37 6.01 7.59
CA ALA A 395 -16.70 6.46 8.94
C ALA A 395 -15.52 6.21 9.91
N PRO A 396 -14.98 7.26 10.57
CA PRO A 396 -13.94 7.08 11.57
C PRO A 396 -14.50 6.46 12.86
N ILE A 397 -13.58 5.97 13.69
CA ILE A 397 -13.86 5.48 15.05
C ILE A 397 -13.57 6.56 16.09
N PHE A 398 -12.57 7.40 15.84
CA PHE A 398 -12.20 8.49 16.73
C PHE A 398 -13.05 9.73 16.45
N GLN A 399 -13.35 10.48 17.51
CA GLN A 399 -14.09 11.73 17.39
C GLN A 399 -13.26 12.84 16.76
N ARG A 400 -11.94 12.79 16.97
CA ARG A 400 -10.98 13.68 16.34
C ARG A 400 -9.66 12.96 16.10
N THR A 401 -9.09 13.17 14.93
CA THR A 401 -7.73 12.78 14.58
C THR A 401 -7.00 14.00 14.05
N GLU A 402 -5.76 14.20 14.46
CA GLU A 402 -4.88 15.22 13.93
C GLU A 402 -3.57 14.59 13.47
N ILE A 403 -3.28 14.71 12.18
CA ILE A 403 -2.07 14.19 11.53
C ILE A 403 -1.18 15.38 11.19
N ALA A 404 0.01 15.44 11.79
CA ALA A 404 1.03 16.42 11.44
C ALA A 404 1.56 16.13 10.04
N LEU A 405 1.56 17.11 9.14
CA LEU A 405 1.98 16.96 7.75
C LEU A 405 3.47 17.27 7.60
N GLY A 406 4.29 16.29 7.98
CA GLY A 406 5.74 16.43 8.04
C GLY A 406 6.18 17.54 8.99
N LYS A 407 7.22 18.28 8.60
CA LYS A 407 7.81 19.38 9.41
C LYS A 407 7.24 20.76 9.07
N SER A 408 6.19 20.83 8.25
CA SER A 408 5.61 22.09 7.78
C SER A 408 4.90 22.90 8.87
N GLY A 409 4.58 22.27 10.01
CA GLY A 409 3.72 22.83 11.06
C GLY A 409 2.22 22.79 10.71
N LYS A 410 1.85 22.25 9.56
CA LYS A 410 0.47 22.07 9.11
C LYS A 410 -0.07 20.72 9.56
N SER A 411 -1.39 20.59 9.60
CA SER A 411 -2.07 19.36 10.01
C SER A 411 -3.25 19.04 9.11
N LEU A 412 -3.49 17.76 8.86
CA LEU A 412 -4.80 17.25 8.48
C LEU A 412 -5.57 16.94 9.76
N VAL A 413 -6.72 17.58 9.94
CA VAL A 413 -7.64 17.33 11.04
C VAL A 413 -8.86 16.60 10.50
N ILE A 414 -9.24 15.48 11.11
CA ILE A 414 -10.45 14.73 10.81
C ILE A 414 -11.34 14.78 12.05
N GLU A 415 -12.55 15.31 11.90
CA GLU A 415 -13.53 15.49 12.98
C GLU A 415 -14.79 14.68 12.70
N ALA A 416 -15.25 13.93 13.69
CA ALA A 416 -16.53 13.23 13.69
C ALA A 416 -17.09 13.19 15.12
N PRO A 417 -17.66 14.28 15.64
CA PRO A 417 -18.10 14.36 17.04
C PRO A 417 -19.08 13.23 17.45
N GLN A 418 -19.84 12.70 16.49
CA GLN A 418 -20.80 11.60 16.66
C GLN A 418 -20.16 10.20 16.55
N ALA A 419 -18.83 10.08 16.44
CA ALA A 419 -18.16 8.79 16.29
C ALA A 419 -18.39 7.90 17.51
N ASP A 420 -19.23 6.89 17.31
CA ASP A 420 -19.55 5.84 18.28
C ASP A 420 -20.01 4.55 17.56
N PRO A 421 -20.33 3.47 18.29
CA PRO A 421 -20.86 2.24 17.71
C PRO A 421 -22.27 2.34 17.11
N GLU A 422 -23.10 3.29 17.56
CA GLU A 422 -24.51 3.45 17.15
C GLU A 422 -24.65 4.32 15.89
N ASN A 423 -23.63 5.10 15.53
CA ASN A 423 -23.57 5.97 14.36
C ASN A 423 -22.48 5.52 13.37
N PRO A 424 -22.64 4.37 12.68
CA PRO A 424 -21.59 3.81 11.84
C PRO A 424 -21.51 4.43 10.43
N TYR A 425 -22.49 5.22 10.01
CA TYR A 425 -22.60 5.70 8.63
C TYR A 425 -22.21 7.16 8.50
N VAL A 426 -21.46 7.51 7.46
CA VAL A 426 -21.27 8.91 7.06
C VAL A 426 -22.52 9.36 6.29
N ILE A 427 -23.19 10.40 6.79
CA ILE A 427 -24.39 10.96 6.15
C ILE A 427 -24.12 12.31 5.49
N ALA A 428 -23.06 13.01 5.90
CA ALA A 428 -22.53 14.19 5.22
C ALA A 428 -21.05 14.39 5.55
N ALA A 429 -20.33 15.14 4.71
CA ALA A 429 -18.97 15.56 4.99
C ALA A 429 -18.71 16.98 4.47
N THR A 430 -17.73 17.64 5.07
CA THR A 430 -17.15 18.89 4.55
C THR A 430 -15.64 18.79 4.47
N LEU A 431 -15.04 19.48 3.51
CA LEU A 431 -13.61 19.70 3.40
C LEU A 431 -13.35 21.20 3.48
N ASN A 432 -12.63 21.63 4.51
CA ASN A 432 -12.36 23.05 4.80
C ASN A 432 -13.64 23.92 4.90
N GLY A 433 -14.73 23.32 5.40
CA GLY A 433 -16.03 23.97 5.56
C GLY A 433 -16.95 23.91 4.35
N GLU A 434 -16.44 23.50 3.19
CA GLU A 434 -17.24 23.33 1.97
C GLU A 434 -17.84 21.92 1.90
N PRO A 435 -19.10 21.75 1.43
CA PRO A 435 -19.70 20.44 1.25
C PRO A 435 -18.85 19.52 0.38
N LEU A 436 -18.58 18.31 0.88
CA LEU A 436 -17.90 17.26 0.14
C LEU A 436 -18.91 16.16 -0.16
N HIS A 437 -19.35 16.04 -1.41
CA HIS A 437 -20.38 15.06 -1.82
C HIS A 437 -19.83 13.69 -2.22
N ARG A 438 -18.50 13.56 -2.29
CA ARG A 438 -17.77 12.35 -2.68
C ARG A 438 -17.08 11.69 -1.48
N ALA A 439 -17.01 10.36 -1.51
CA ALA A 439 -16.31 9.57 -0.49
C ALA A 439 -14.81 9.36 -0.82
N TRP A 440 -14.18 10.37 -1.44
CA TRP A 440 -12.77 10.35 -1.79
C TRP A 440 -12.21 11.76 -1.95
N ILE A 441 -10.91 11.90 -1.75
CA ILE A 441 -10.16 13.15 -1.88
C ILE A 441 -8.80 12.89 -2.54
N ARG A 442 -8.20 13.93 -3.12
CA ARG A 442 -6.84 13.91 -3.66
C ARG A 442 -5.84 14.45 -2.63
N HIS A 443 -4.59 14.00 -2.72
CA HIS A 443 -3.50 14.42 -1.83
C HIS A 443 -3.31 15.94 -1.84
N ARG A 444 -3.37 16.57 -3.01
CA ARG A 444 -3.27 18.03 -3.16
C ARG A 444 -4.30 18.82 -2.36
N GLU A 445 -5.44 18.21 -2.00
CA GLU A 445 -6.50 18.85 -1.24
C GLU A 445 -6.20 18.90 0.28
N ILE A 446 -5.24 18.08 0.73
CA ILE A 446 -4.89 17.93 2.16
C ILE A 446 -3.42 18.21 2.45
N ALA A 447 -2.53 18.16 1.45
CA ALA A 447 -1.07 18.29 1.61
C ALA A 447 -0.65 19.60 2.30
N ASP A 448 -1.45 20.66 2.14
CA ASP A 448 -1.19 21.98 2.69
C ASP A 448 -1.96 22.29 3.99
N GLY A 449 -2.47 21.26 4.66
CA GLY A 449 -3.30 21.35 5.85
C GLY A 449 -4.78 21.48 5.48
N ALA A 450 -5.62 20.69 6.14
CA ALA A 450 -7.04 20.65 5.86
C ALA A 450 -7.84 20.18 7.08
N VAL A 451 -9.14 20.47 7.06
CA VAL A 451 -10.11 19.93 8.02
C VAL A 451 -11.18 19.16 7.26
N ILE A 452 -11.26 17.86 7.52
CA ILE A 452 -12.38 17.01 7.08
C ILE A 452 -13.32 16.88 8.27
N ARG A 453 -14.58 17.26 8.11
CA ARG A 453 -15.60 17.03 9.13
C ARG A 453 -16.67 16.09 8.60
N PHE A 454 -16.85 14.98 9.27
CA PHE A 454 -17.92 14.01 9.03
C PHE A 454 -19.11 14.28 9.95
N GLU A 455 -20.29 14.14 9.40
CA GLU A 455 -21.54 13.95 10.13
C GLU A 455 -21.89 12.46 10.05
N LEU A 456 -22.00 11.81 11.21
CA LEU A 456 -22.34 10.39 11.29
C LEU A 456 -23.77 10.18 11.77
N GLY A 457 -24.41 9.11 11.30
CA GLY A 457 -25.76 8.73 11.67
C GLY A 457 -25.92 7.21 11.85
N SER A 458 -27.03 6.84 12.49
CA SER A 458 -27.42 5.44 12.77
C SER A 458 -27.98 4.70 11.55
N GLU A 459 -28.37 5.44 10.50
CA GLU A 459 -28.91 4.90 9.26
C GLU A 459 -28.10 5.43 8.06
N PRO A 460 -27.97 4.66 6.98
CA PRO A 460 -27.23 5.09 5.80
C PRO A 460 -27.89 6.29 5.11
N GLY A 461 -27.06 7.24 4.66
CA GLY A 461 -27.47 8.40 3.85
C GLY A 461 -27.14 8.23 2.35
N ASP A 462 -27.27 9.32 1.58
CA ASP A 462 -26.93 9.35 0.15
C ASP A 462 -25.54 9.94 -0.16
N TRP A 463 -24.77 10.31 0.88
CA TRP A 463 -23.40 10.83 0.76
C TRP A 463 -22.47 9.86 0.04
N GLY A 464 -21.68 10.36 -0.91
CA GLY A 464 -20.68 9.55 -1.63
C GLY A 464 -21.25 8.52 -2.60
N THR A 465 -22.56 8.50 -2.87
CA THR A 465 -23.20 7.50 -3.73
C THR A 465 -23.14 7.81 -5.23
N ARG A 466 -22.87 9.07 -5.61
CA ARG A 466 -22.97 9.56 -7.00
C ARG A 466 -21.64 9.94 -7.62
N GLU A 467 -20.81 10.67 -6.89
CA GLU A 467 -19.48 11.10 -7.34
C GLU A 467 -18.43 10.03 -7.02
N LEU A 468 -18.38 9.00 -7.87
CA LEU A 468 -17.51 7.84 -7.68
C LEU A 468 -16.02 8.22 -7.84
N PRO A 469 -15.09 7.47 -7.21
CA PRO A 469 -13.67 7.72 -7.41
C PRO A 469 -13.27 7.45 -8.87
N PRO A 470 -12.27 8.19 -9.37
CA PRO A 470 -11.77 8.01 -10.72
C PRO A 470 -11.07 6.65 -10.86
N SER A 471 -11.25 6.00 -12.01
CA SER A 471 -10.49 4.79 -12.37
C SER A 471 -9.42 5.18 -13.40
N PRO A 472 -8.12 4.99 -13.12
CA PRO A 472 -7.07 5.58 -13.94
C PRO A 472 -7.10 5.28 -15.45
N MET A 473 -7.53 4.07 -15.83
CA MET A 473 -7.60 3.63 -17.24
C MET A 473 -8.96 3.83 -17.91
N SER A 474 -9.98 4.32 -17.19
CA SER A 474 -11.28 4.58 -17.82
C SER A 474 -11.20 5.83 -18.71
N LYS A 475 -11.72 5.73 -19.94
CA LYS A 475 -11.76 6.85 -20.91
C LYS A 475 -12.66 8.02 -20.49
N GLU A 476 -13.39 7.88 -19.39
CA GLU A 476 -14.32 8.88 -18.87
C GLU A 476 -13.86 9.30 -17.46
N CYS A 477 -13.11 10.40 -17.40
CA CYS A 477 -12.95 11.24 -16.22
C CYS A 477 -13.01 12.70 -16.66
#